data_AF-A0AA96K328-F1
#
_entry.id   AF-A0AA96K328-F1
#
_cell.length_a   1.000
_cell.length_b   1.000
_cell.length_c   1.000
_cell.angle_alpha   90.00
_cell.angle_beta   90.00
_cell.angle_gamma   90.00
#
_symmetry.space_group_name_H-M   'P 1'
#
loop_
_entity.id
_entity.type
_entity.pdbx_description
1 polymer ?
#
loop_
_entity_poly.entity_id
_entity_poly.type
_entity_poly.pdbx_seq_one_letter_code
_entity_poly.pdbx_strand_id
1 'polypeptide(L)'
;MSRLGEIRRILWWILILNLIVAAAKWGYGVMTYSLGLQADGLHSTFDGLSNVIGLIGLWLATATPDAHHPYGHKKFETLAAGSIGGFLVMTCLYLLWKAYQSWTLDLHPQVTGISFFIMIGTMGINIFVSQWERRKGIELRSDILTADSYHTASDVLTSCSVLAGLLAVKAGYAFVDPLVAVLIAGVTAWTASIVLKDVLSSLTDTVRLNPEEVHTAVMSISGVLHCHDIRTRGLNHHVFMDLSVHLIRPYQSKKPIPSPTGLKSISLIILNRWRTWSSTSNRKDMNASDGNPEGGC
;
A
#
# COMPACT_ATOMS: atom_id res chain seq x y z
N MET A 1 -17.29 -26.41 2.97
CA MET A 1 -16.85 -25.07 3.43
C MET A 1 -16.88 -24.13 2.24
N SER A 2 -17.24 -22.85 2.40
CA SER A 2 -17.14 -21.88 1.30
C SER A 2 -15.67 -21.60 1.00
N ARG A 3 -15.33 -21.42 -0.28
CA ARG A 3 -13.97 -21.06 -0.75
C ARG A 3 -13.35 -19.93 0.06
N LEU A 4 -14.11 -18.88 0.37
CA LEU A 4 -13.67 -17.73 1.17
C LEU A 4 -13.36 -18.10 2.63
N GLY A 5 -14.12 -19.03 3.23
CA GLY A 5 -13.87 -19.51 4.57
C GLY A 5 -12.59 -20.34 4.68
N GLU A 6 -12.24 -21.09 3.62
CA GLU A 6 -10.99 -21.84 3.54
C GLU A 6 -9.78 -20.92 3.35
N ILE A 7 -9.85 -19.95 2.43
CA ILE A 7 -8.80 -18.93 2.22
C ILE A 7 -8.51 -18.19 3.54
N ARG A 8 -9.55 -17.72 4.23
CA ARG A 8 -9.38 -17.02 5.52
C ARG A 8 -8.71 -17.89 6.57
N ARG A 9 -9.05 -19.18 6.64
CA ARG A 9 -8.43 -20.11 7.60
C ARG A 9 -6.95 -20.32 7.29
N ILE A 10 -6.60 -20.44 6.02
CA ILE A 10 -5.21 -20.58 5.57
C ILE A 10 -4.40 -19.32 5.94
N LEU A 11 -4.93 -18.13 5.64
CA LEU A 11 -4.29 -16.85 6.01
C LEU A 11 -4.06 -16.71 7.52
N TRP A 12 -5.00 -17.17 8.36
CA TRP A 12 -4.80 -17.16 9.81
C TRP A 12 -3.68 -18.10 10.25
N TRP A 13 -3.59 -19.31 9.68
CA TRP A 13 -2.50 -20.23 9.99
C TRP A 13 -1.14 -19.68 9.57
N ILE A 14 -1.08 -19.08 8.38
CA ILE A 14 0.11 -18.40 7.85
C ILE A 14 0.55 -17.28 8.80
N LEU A 15 -0.38 -16.40 9.18
CA LEU A 15 -0.08 -15.27 10.06
C LEU A 15 0.51 -15.74 11.39
N ILE A 16 -0.08 -16.77 12.00
CA ILE A 16 0.41 -17.34 13.26
C ILE A 16 1.81 -17.92 13.08
N LEU A 17 2.05 -18.66 11.99
CA LEU A 17 3.34 -19.30 11.73
C LEU A 17 4.44 -18.26 11.46
N ASN A 18 4.14 -17.23 10.67
CA ASN A 18 5.05 -16.11 10.39
C ASN A 18 5.38 -15.35 11.69
N LEU A 19 4.38 -15.13 12.56
CA LEU A 19 4.61 -14.46 13.84
C LEU A 19 5.50 -15.29 14.78
N ILE A 20 5.31 -16.61 14.82
CA ILE A 20 6.17 -17.53 15.59
C ILE A 20 7.61 -17.48 15.07
N VAL A 21 7.80 -17.56 13.75
CA VAL A 21 9.12 -17.46 13.11
C VAL A 21 9.78 -16.11 13.44
N ALA A 22 9.04 -15.02 13.30
CA ALA A 22 9.55 -13.68 13.55
C ALA A 22 9.94 -13.47 15.02
N ALA A 23 9.11 -13.95 15.96
CA ALA A 23 9.40 -13.90 17.39
C ALA A 23 10.64 -14.75 17.74
N ALA A 24 10.80 -15.93 17.14
CA ALA A 24 11.97 -16.77 17.34
C ALA A 24 13.26 -16.08 16.85
N LYS A 25 13.24 -15.50 15.65
CA LYS A 25 14.37 -14.74 15.09
C LYS A 25 14.71 -13.53 15.96
N TRP A 26 13.74 -12.69 16.27
CA TRP A 26 13.96 -11.48 17.06
C TRP A 26 14.48 -11.81 18.46
N GLY A 27 13.83 -12.75 19.17
CA GLY A 27 14.23 -13.16 20.51
C GLY A 27 15.66 -13.67 20.56
N TYR A 28 16.03 -14.58 19.65
CA TYR A 28 17.40 -15.09 19.59
C TYR A 28 18.40 -14.04 19.08
N GLY A 29 18.00 -13.15 18.19
CA GLY A 29 18.82 -12.03 17.75
C GLY A 29 19.24 -11.12 18.90
N VAL A 30 18.29 -10.82 19.81
CA VAL A 30 18.58 -10.04 21.02
C VAL A 30 19.50 -10.82 21.97
N MET A 31 19.24 -12.10 22.20
CA MET A 31 20.07 -12.94 23.08
C MET A 31 21.51 -13.09 22.57
N THR A 32 21.71 -13.13 21.25
CA THR A 32 23.03 -13.33 20.62
C THR A 32 23.70 -12.02 20.19
N TYR A 33 23.07 -10.87 20.42
CA TYR A 33 23.50 -9.56 19.94
C TYR A 33 23.72 -9.49 18.41
N SER A 34 23.16 -10.42 17.62
CA SER A 34 23.21 -10.35 16.16
C SER A 34 22.20 -9.34 15.65
N LEU A 35 22.70 -8.26 15.08
CA LEU A 35 21.90 -7.20 14.47
C LEU A 35 21.25 -7.68 13.19
N GLY A 36 21.92 -8.52 12.40
CA GLY A 36 21.34 -9.11 11.19
C GLY A 36 20.11 -9.95 11.53
N LEU A 37 20.20 -10.81 12.56
CA LEU A 37 19.08 -11.65 12.99
C LEU A 37 17.95 -10.82 13.63
N GLN A 38 18.29 -9.75 14.37
CA GLN A 38 17.30 -8.79 14.87
C GLN A 38 16.59 -8.06 13.73
N ALA A 39 17.31 -7.65 12.68
CA ALA A 39 16.74 -6.95 11.53
C ALA A 39 15.74 -7.82 10.77
N ASP A 40 16.10 -9.07 10.47
CA ASP A 40 15.22 -10.03 9.80
C ASP A 40 14.02 -10.42 10.67
N GLY A 41 14.20 -10.61 11.98
CA GLY A 41 13.11 -10.86 12.92
C GLY A 41 12.13 -9.69 13.08
N LEU A 42 12.63 -8.45 13.13
CA LEU A 42 11.80 -7.24 13.17
C LEU A 42 11.06 -7.04 11.86
N HIS A 43 11.73 -7.25 10.72
CA HIS A 43 11.11 -7.14 9.41
C HIS A 43 9.89 -8.06 9.28
N SER A 44 10.06 -9.36 9.52
CA SER A 44 8.93 -10.32 9.46
C SER A 44 7.84 -10.02 10.52
N THR A 45 8.21 -9.47 11.69
CA THR A 45 7.24 -9.09 12.73
C THR A 45 6.35 -7.94 12.25
N PHE A 46 6.96 -6.88 11.69
CA PHE A 46 6.24 -5.72 11.20
C PHE A 46 5.44 -6.03 9.94
N ASP A 47 5.87 -6.98 9.11
CA ASP A 47 5.08 -7.44 7.97
C ASP A 47 3.81 -8.18 8.42
N GLY A 48 3.92 -9.06 9.41
CA GLY A 48 2.75 -9.69 10.05
C GLY A 48 1.80 -8.67 10.68
N LEU A 49 2.34 -7.67 11.39
CA LEU A 49 1.54 -6.57 11.96
C LEU A 49 0.89 -5.71 10.89
N SER A 50 1.59 -5.43 9.79
CA SER A 50 1.10 -4.66 8.66
C SER A 50 -0.08 -5.34 7.97
N ASN A 51 -0.06 -6.67 7.86
CA ASN A 51 -1.20 -7.44 7.38
C ASN A 51 -2.45 -7.25 8.28
N VAL A 52 -2.28 -7.27 9.61
CA VAL A 52 -3.39 -7.04 10.54
C VAL A 52 -3.92 -5.62 10.44
N ILE A 53 -3.03 -4.62 10.44
CA ILE A 53 -3.40 -3.21 10.30
C ILE A 53 -4.09 -2.95 8.95
N GLY A 54 -3.59 -3.54 7.87
CA GLY A 54 -4.18 -3.45 6.54
C GLY A 54 -5.59 -4.03 6.49
N LEU A 55 -5.82 -5.20 7.11
CA LEU A 55 -7.14 -5.80 7.20
C LEU A 55 -8.13 -4.94 8.00
N ILE A 56 -7.69 -4.39 9.14
CA ILE A 56 -8.52 -3.47 9.95
C ILE A 56 -8.82 -2.19 9.16
N GLY A 57 -7.81 -1.62 8.50
CA GLY A 57 -7.95 -0.43 7.66
C GLY A 57 -8.93 -0.64 6.51
N LEU A 58 -8.84 -1.78 5.83
CA LEU A 58 -9.76 -2.16 4.77
C LEU A 58 -11.19 -2.34 5.31
N TRP A 59 -11.35 -3.02 6.45
CA TRP A 59 -12.65 -3.19 7.08
C TRP A 59 -13.30 -1.85 7.41
N LEU A 60 -12.56 -0.93 8.05
CA LEU A 60 -13.02 0.44 8.31
C LEU A 60 -13.35 1.19 7.01
N ALA A 61 -12.54 1.04 5.96
CA ALA A 61 -12.75 1.70 4.68
C ALA A 61 -13.95 1.18 3.87
N THR A 62 -14.46 -0.02 4.19
CA THR A 62 -15.67 -0.58 3.56
C THR A 62 -16.97 -0.07 4.18
N ALA A 63 -16.92 0.61 5.32
CA ALA A 63 -18.10 1.19 5.96
C ALA A 63 -18.80 2.19 5.02
N THR A 64 -20.14 2.12 4.98
CA THR A 64 -20.96 3.04 4.20
C THR A 64 -20.83 4.48 4.71
N PRO A 65 -21.07 5.49 3.86
CA PRO A 65 -21.12 6.88 4.31
C PRO A 65 -22.14 7.07 5.44
N ASP A 66 -21.77 7.86 6.45
CA ASP A 66 -22.60 8.19 7.60
C ASP A 66 -22.69 9.72 7.79
N ALA A 67 -23.42 10.16 8.82
CA ALA A 67 -23.61 11.59 9.08
C ALA A 67 -22.31 12.33 9.46
N HIS A 68 -21.32 11.62 10.03
CA HIS A 68 -20.03 12.19 10.41
C HIS A 68 -19.01 12.16 9.26
N HIS A 69 -19.18 11.23 8.31
CA HIS A 69 -18.35 11.02 7.14
C HIS A 69 -19.20 10.95 5.87
N PRO A 70 -19.72 12.08 5.36
CA PRO A 70 -20.61 12.12 4.19
C PRO A 70 -19.96 11.60 2.90
N TYR A 71 -18.62 11.68 2.82
CA TYR A 71 -17.83 11.19 1.70
C TYR A 71 -17.35 9.73 1.88
N GLY A 72 -17.76 9.07 2.98
CA GLY A 72 -17.38 7.70 3.32
C GLY A 72 -16.04 7.57 4.03
N HIS A 73 -15.69 6.32 4.34
CA HIS A 73 -14.56 5.96 5.20
C HIS A 73 -13.28 5.60 4.42
N LYS A 74 -13.21 5.92 3.12
CA LYS A 74 -12.14 5.44 2.24
C LYS A 74 -10.74 5.91 2.64
N LYS A 75 -10.62 7.09 3.27
CA LYS A 75 -9.32 7.59 3.78
C LYS A 75 -8.76 6.78 4.97
N PHE A 76 -9.56 5.94 5.64
CA PHE A 76 -9.03 5.03 6.68
C PHE A 76 -8.04 4.00 6.11
N GLU A 77 -8.19 3.60 4.85
CA GLU A 77 -7.22 2.76 4.15
C GLU A 77 -5.87 3.48 4.01
N THR A 78 -5.90 4.76 3.62
CA THR A 78 -4.70 5.61 3.54
C THR A 78 -4.05 5.81 4.91
N LEU A 79 -4.84 5.96 5.98
CA LEU A 79 -4.32 6.06 7.35
C LEU A 79 -3.66 4.76 7.82
N ALA A 80 -4.24 3.61 7.49
CA ALA A 80 -3.65 2.31 7.78
C ALA A 80 -2.31 2.13 7.05
N ALA A 81 -2.26 2.44 5.74
CA ALA A 81 -1.03 2.43 4.96
C ALA A 81 0.03 3.42 5.51
N GLY A 82 -0.40 4.61 5.94
CA GLY A 82 0.49 5.58 6.59
C GLY A 82 1.06 5.09 7.91
N SER A 83 0.26 4.39 8.72
CA SER A 83 0.71 3.76 9.97
C SER A 83 1.77 2.70 9.71
N ILE A 84 1.56 1.85 8.69
CA ILE A 84 2.55 0.86 8.23
C ILE A 84 3.85 1.55 7.81
N GLY A 85 3.76 2.59 6.96
CA GLY A 85 4.91 3.39 6.55
C GLY A 85 5.67 3.99 7.73
N GLY A 86 4.95 4.48 8.75
CA GLY A 86 5.54 4.98 9.99
C GLY A 86 6.32 3.91 10.76
N PHE A 87 5.76 2.71 10.90
CA PHE A 87 6.46 1.58 11.53
C PHE A 87 7.73 1.18 10.77
N LEU A 88 7.70 1.16 9.43
CA LEU A 88 8.90 0.87 8.64
C LEU A 88 10.02 1.90 8.87
N VAL A 89 9.68 3.19 8.95
CA VAL A 89 10.64 4.26 9.27
C VAL A 89 11.21 4.07 10.68
N MET A 90 10.36 3.78 11.67
CA MET A 90 10.81 3.53 13.04
C MET A 90 11.77 2.35 13.13
N THR A 91 11.47 1.25 12.42
CA THR A 91 12.36 0.07 12.34
C THR A 91 13.69 0.41 11.70
N CYS A 92 13.69 1.18 10.61
CA CYS A 92 14.93 1.63 9.97
C CYS A 92 15.79 2.46 10.93
N LEU A 93 15.21 3.47 11.59
CA LEU A 93 15.93 4.29 12.56
C LEU A 93 16.48 3.47 13.73
N TYR A 94 15.71 2.51 14.23
CA TYR A 94 16.14 1.59 15.27
C TYR A 94 17.35 0.74 14.84
N LEU A 95 17.30 0.14 13.65
CA LEU A 95 18.38 -0.68 13.12
C LEU A 95 19.65 0.14 12.85
N LEU A 96 19.51 1.33 12.27
CA LEU A 96 20.65 2.23 12.03
C LEU A 96 21.30 2.69 13.34
N TRP A 97 20.49 3.04 14.36
CA TRP A 97 21.00 3.33 15.69
C TRP A 97 21.77 2.12 16.22
N LYS A 98 21.19 0.92 16.21
CA LYS A 98 21.84 -0.28 16.73
C LYS A 98 23.14 -0.62 16.00
N ALA A 99 23.18 -0.47 14.68
CA ALA A 99 24.40 -0.64 13.90
C ALA A 99 25.48 0.37 14.31
N TYR A 100 25.11 1.65 14.48
CA TYR A 100 26.01 2.68 14.99
C TYR A 100 26.55 2.33 16.39
N GLN A 101 25.68 1.91 17.31
CA GLN A 101 26.09 1.47 18.65
C GLN A 101 27.08 0.29 18.59
N SER A 102 26.82 -0.70 17.75
CA SER A 102 27.70 -1.87 17.60
C SER A 102 29.11 -1.47 17.15
N TRP A 103 29.23 -0.52 16.22
CA TRP A 103 30.53 0.01 15.80
C TRP A 103 31.23 0.85 16.86
N THR A 104 30.51 1.63 17.65
CA THR A 104 31.12 2.49 18.69
C THR A 104 31.49 1.75 19.98
N LEU A 105 30.81 0.65 20.29
CA LEU A 105 30.96 -0.09 21.55
C LEU A 105 31.66 -1.45 21.35
N ASP A 106 32.18 -1.73 20.15
CA ASP A 106 32.78 -3.01 19.76
C ASP A 106 31.95 -4.24 20.18
N LEU A 107 30.62 -4.13 20.02
CA LEU A 107 29.70 -5.22 20.34
C LEU A 107 29.82 -6.30 19.27
N HIS A 108 30.43 -7.42 19.63
CA HIS A 108 30.55 -8.58 18.75
C HIS A 108 29.34 -9.52 18.90
N PRO A 109 28.68 -9.89 17.79
CA PRO A 109 27.61 -10.86 17.81
C PRO A 109 28.12 -12.24 18.24
N GLN A 110 27.43 -12.86 19.19
CA GLN A 110 27.73 -14.21 19.67
C GLN A 110 27.08 -15.24 18.75
N VAL A 111 27.76 -15.56 17.66
CA VAL A 111 27.29 -16.57 16.70
C VAL A 111 27.61 -17.97 17.24
N THR A 112 26.57 -18.68 17.66
CA THR A 112 26.67 -20.07 18.12
C THR A 112 26.08 -21.04 17.09
N GLY A 113 26.31 -22.35 17.25
CA GLY A 113 25.64 -23.37 16.42
C GLY A 113 24.10 -23.27 16.47
N ILE A 114 23.55 -22.75 17.57
CA ILE A 114 22.12 -22.53 17.76
C ILE A 114 21.61 -21.41 16.81
N SER A 115 22.39 -20.34 16.61
CA SER A 115 22.03 -19.27 15.67
C SER A 115 21.81 -19.79 14.25
N PHE A 116 22.69 -20.69 13.79
CA PHE A 116 22.54 -21.35 12.49
C PHE A 116 21.34 -22.29 12.45
N PHE A 117 21.12 -23.08 13.50
CA PHE A 117 19.97 -23.99 13.58
C PHE A 117 18.65 -23.23 13.48
N ILE A 118 18.53 -22.10 14.17
CA ILE A 118 17.33 -21.26 14.14
C ILE A 118 17.15 -20.60 12.78
N MET A 119 18.23 -20.06 12.20
CA MET A 119 18.15 -19.43 10.89
C MET A 119 17.73 -20.44 9.82
N ILE A 120 18.37 -21.61 9.79
CA ILE A 120 18.04 -22.66 8.81
C ILE A 120 16.64 -23.23 9.07
N GLY A 121 16.27 -23.43 10.34
CA GLY A 121 14.95 -23.92 10.71
C GLY A 121 13.83 -22.97 10.32
N THR A 122 13.98 -21.68 10.64
CA THR A 122 13.01 -20.64 10.28
C THR A 122 12.95 -20.39 8.77
N MET A 123 14.09 -20.41 8.08
CA MET A 123 14.13 -20.36 6.62
C MET A 123 13.42 -21.56 5.98
N GLY A 124 13.61 -22.76 6.52
CA GLY A 124 12.89 -23.97 6.08
C GLY A 124 11.38 -23.86 6.26
N ILE A 125 10.94 -23.30 7.39
CA ILE A 125 9.52 -23.00 7.64
C ILE A 125 9.00 -21.99 6.61
N ASN A 126 9.69 -20.86 6.39
CA ASN A 126 9.25 -19.86 5.42
C ASN A 126 9.18 -20.40 3.99
N ILE A 127 10.15 -21.25 3.58
CA ILE A 127 10.11 -21.93 2.28
C ILE A 127 8.89 -22.85 2.19
N PHE A 128 8.62 -23.64 3.23
CA PHE A 128 7.45 -24.51 3.28
C PHE A 128 6.14 -23.70 3.18
N VAL A 129 6.03 -22.62 3.95
CA VAL A 129 4.89 -21.70 3.95
C VAL A 129 4.67 -21.10 2.58
N SER A 130 5.70 -20.52 1.97
CA SER A 130 5.62 -19.93 0.63
C SER A 130 5.18 -20.95 -0.43
N GLN A 131 5.72 -22.17 -0.39
CA GLN A 131 5.30 -23.23 -1.32
C GLN A 131 3.85 -23.67 -1.10
N TRP A 132 3.44 -23.79 0.16
CA TRP A 132 2.09 -24.19 0.54
C TRP A 132 1.06 -23.12 0.14
N GLU A 133 1.36 -21.85 0.43
CA GLU A 133 0.60 -20.67 0.00
C GLU A 133 0.43 -20.64 -1.49
N ARG A 134 1.53 -20.78 -2.25
CA ARG A 134 1.47 -20.74 -3.71
C ARG A 134 0.61 -21.86 -4.28
N ARG A 135 0.73 -23.08 -3.75
CA ARG A 135 -0.12 -24.22 -4.17
C ARG A 135 -1.59 -23.93 -3.89
N LYS A 136 -1.92 -23.44 -2.69
CA LYS A 136 -3.31 -23.11 -2.32
C LYS A 136 -3.84 -21.88 -3.05
N GLY A 137 -2.99 -20.91 -3.38
CA GLY A 137 -3.33 -19.76 -4.21
C GLY A 137 -3.77 -20.16 -5.61
N ILE A 138 -3.07 -21.12 -6.23
CA ILE A 138 -3.44 -21.68 -7.54
C ILE A 138 -4.70 -22.54 -7.44
N GLU A 139 -4.78 -23.46 -6.47
CA GLU A 139 -5.92 -24.37 -6.26
C GLU A 139 -7.22 -23.58 -6.01
N LEU A 140 -7.15 -22.57 -5.15
CA LEU A 140 -8.28 -21.73 -4.77
C LEU A 140 -8.44 -20.49 -5.67
N ARG A 141 -7.63 -20.33 -6.74
CA ARG A 141 -7.62 -19.16 -7.64
C ARG A 141 -7.60 -17.82 -6.89
N SER A 142 -6.81 -17.71 -5.84
CA SER A 142 -6.76 -16.55 -4.95
C SER A 142 -5.53 -15.72 -5.26
N ASP A 143 -5.77 -14.51 -5.77
CA ASP A 143 -4.70 -13.54 -6.03
C ASP A 143 -4.03 -13.09 -4.73
N ILE A 144 -4.78 -13.02 -3.63
CA ILE A 144 -4.28 -12.67 -2.29
C ILE A 144 -3.26 -13.71 -1.81
N LEU A 145 -3.60 -15.00 -1.82
CA LEU A 145 -2.68 -16.06 -1.41
C LEU A 145 -1.45 -16.15 -2.32
N THR A 146 -1.63 -15.87 -3.61
CA THR A 146 -0.54 -15.87 -4.57
C THR A 146 0.41 -14.69 -4.32
N ALA A 147 -0.13 -13.49 -4.05
CA ALA A 147 0.66 -12.32 -3.69
C ALA A 147 1.43 -12.52 -2.38
N ASP A 148 0.77 -13.05 -1.35
CA ASP A 148 1.37 -13.36 -0.05
C ASP A 148 2.54 -14.35 -0.19
N SER A 149 2.41 -15.35 -1.09
CA SER A 149 3.50 -16.30 -1.35
C SER A 149 4.78 -15.66 -1.89
N TYR A 150 4.66 -14.60 -2.70
CA TYR A 150 5.81 -13.85 -3.20
C TYR A 150 6.44 -12.98 -2.09
N HIS A 151 5.61 -12.48 -1.18
CA HIS A 151 6.08 -11.74 -0.02
C HIS A 151 6.86 -12.66 0.94
N THR A 152 6.29 -13.83 1.31
CA THR A 152 7.00 -14.85 2.10
C THR A 152 8.29 -15.33 1.40
N ALA A 153 8.30 -15.40 0.06
CA ALA A 153 9.52 -15.72 -0.69
C ALA A 153 10.59 -14.63 -0.60
N SER A 154 10.20 -13.35 -0.52
CA SER A 154 11.11 -12.23 -0.29
C SER A 154 11.76 -12.32 1.10
N ASP A 155 11.00 -12.72 2.13
CA ASP A 155 11.53 -12.97 3.48
C ASP A 155 12.61 -14.05 3.51
N VAL A 156 12.49 -15.07 2.65
CA VAL A 156 13.54 -16.09 2.49
C VAL A 156 14.81 -15.47 1.93
N LEU A 157 14.74 -14.52 0.99
CA LEU A 157 15.92 -13.82 0.46
C LEU A 157 16.58 -12.95 1.54
N THR A 158 15.79 -12.28 2.36
CA THR A 158 16.29 -11.53 3.53
C THR A 158 16.99 -12.47 4.51
N SER A 159 16.37 -13.61 4.83
CA SER A 159 16.95 -14.64 5.71
C SER A 159 18.27 -15.20 5.15
N CYS A 160 18.36 -15.43 3.83
CA CYS A 160 19.60 -15.82 3.17
C CYS A 160 20.71 -14.78 3.33
N SER A 161 20.37 -13.50 3.26
CA SER A 161 21.33 -12.40 3.44
C SER A 161 21.90 -12.40 4.86
N VAL A 162 21.06 -12.66 5.88
CA VAL A 162 21.52 -12.81 7.26
C VAL A 162 22.33 -14.08 7.46
N LEU A 163 21.92 -15.21 6.87
CA LEU A 163 22.67 -16.46 6.95
C LEU A 163 24.09 -16.31 6.37
N ALA A 164 24.22 -15.62 5.23
CA ALA A 164 25.52 -15.26 4.66
C ALA A 164 26.34 -14.36 5.60
N GLY A 165 25.69 -13.39 6.25
CA GLY A 165 26.31 -12.57 7.30
C GLY A 165 26.85 -13.39 8.47
N LEU A 166 26.06 -14.33 9.00
CA LEU A 166 26.47 -15.23 10.09
C LEU A 166 27.65 -16.12 9.70
N LEU A 167 27.70 -16.59 8.45
CA LEU A 167 28.86 -17.33 7.93
C LEU A 167 30.12 -16.46 7.89
N ALA A 168 30.00 -15.20 7.48
CA ALA A 168 31.12 -14.26 7.48
C ALA A 168 31.61 -13.95 8.91
N VAL A 169 30.70 -13.75 9.85
CA VAL A 169 31.05 -13.58 11.27
C VAL A 169 31.79 -14.81 11.80
N LYS A 170 31.31 -16.01 11.50
CA LYS A 170 31.98 -17.26 11.89
C LYS A 170 33.39 -17.39 11.29
N ALA A 171 33.63 -16.83 10.11
CA ALA A 171 34.94 -16.76 9.47
C ALA A 171 35.87 -15.66 10.05
N GLY A 172 35.41 -14.89 11.04
CA GLY A 172 36.18 -13.84 11.73
C GLY A 172 35.78 -12.41 11.34
N TYR A 173 34.85 -12.23 10.40
CA TYR A 173 34.43 -10.90 9.93
C TYR A 173 33.23 -10.38 10.73
N ALA A 174 33.44 -10.07 12.01
CA ALA A 174 32.35 -9.65 12.91
C ALA A 174 31.62 -8.36 12.48
N PHE A 175 32.29 -7.45 11.77
CA PHE A 175 31.71 -6.20 11.27
C PHE A 175 30.63 -6.40 10.19
N VAL A 176 30.53 -7.59 9.60
CA VAL A 176 29.58 -7.90 8.52
C VAL A 176 28.14 -7.97 9.04
N ASP A 177 27.91 -8.37 10.29
CA ASP A 177 26.56 -8.49 10.85
C ASP A 177 25.85 -7.12 10.99
N PRO A 178 26.48 -6.07 11.55
CA PRO A 178 25.94 -4.71 11.49
C PRO A 178 25.73 -4.21 10.05
N LEU A 179 26.63 -4.57 9.12
CA LEU A 179 26.51 -4.16 7.72
C LEU A 179 25.28 -4.80 7.05
N VAL A 180 24.99 -6.07 7.34
CA VAL A 180 23.77 -6.74 6.87
C VAL A 180 22.52 -6.06 7.44
N ALA A 181 22.54 -5.70 8.73
CA ALA A 181 21.43 -4.95 9.33
C ALA A 181 21.18 -3.60 8.65
N VAL A 182 22.25 -2.87 8.30
CA VAL A 182 22.18 -1.60 7.55
C VAL A 182 21.64 -1.82 6.13
N LEU A 183 22.05 -2.91 5.45
CA LEU A 183 21.54 -3.26 4.13
C LEU A 183 20.02 -3.51 4.19
N ILE A 184 19.56 -4.31 5.15
CA ILE A 184 18.13 -4.58 5.37
C ILE A 184 17.40 -3.26 5.66
N ALA A 185 17.92 -2.42 6.56
CA ALA A 185 17.35 -1.11 6.85
C ALA A 185 17.24 -0.21 5.62
N GLY A 186 18.23 -0.25 4.70
CA GLY A 186 18.19 0.48 3.43
C GLY A 186 17.06 0.02 2.51
N VAL A 187 16.89 -1.30 2.36
CA VAL A 187 15.77 -1.87 1.59
C VAL A 187 14.42 -1.51 2.24
N THR A 188 14.32 -1.62 3.56
CA THR A 188 13.14 -1.22 4.31
C THR A 188 12.82 0.28 4.14
N ALA A 189 13.84 1.15 4.17
CA ALA A 189 13.68 2.59 3.96
C ALA A 189 13.18 2.91 2.55
N TRP A 190 13.68 2.20 1.53
CA TRP A 190 13.19 2.32 0.17
C TRP A 190 11.70 1.99 0.08
N THR A 191 11.28 0.83 0.62
CA THR A 191 9.87 0.42 0.67
C THR A 191 9.01 1.42 1.44
N ALA A 192 9.47 1.89 2.60
CA ALA A 192 8.79 2.92 3.38
C ALA A 192 8.59 4.21 2.59
N SER A 193 9.59 4.63 1.81
CA SER A 193 9.52 5.84 1.00
C SER A 193 8.46 5.74 -0.11
N ILE A 194 8.30 4.56 -0.72
CA ILE A 194 7.27 4.33 -1.74
C ILE A 194 5.89 4.41 -1.11
N VAL A 195 5.67 3.71 0.01
CA VAL A 195 4.39 3.69 0.72
C VAL A 195 4.02 5.09 1.20
N LEU A 196 4.94 5.80 1.86
CA LEU A 196 4.69 7.14 2.39
C LEU A 196 4.43 8.16 1.27
N LYS A 197 5.08 8.05 0.11
CA LYS A 197 4.79 8.91 -1.04
C LYS A 197 3.36 8.75 -1.55
N ASP A 198 2.86 7.51 -1.67
CA ASP A 198 1.47 7.29 -2.12
C ASP A 198 0.45 7.74 -1.06
N VAL A 199 0.75 7.52 0.22
CA VAL A 199 -0.05 8.03 1.34
C VAL A 199 -0.13 9.55 1.33
N LEU A 200 1.02 10.24 1.21
CA LEU A 200 1.07 11.71 1.14
C LEU A 200 0.31 12.22 -0.08
N SER A 201 0.48 11.59 -1.25
CA SER A 201 -0.27 11.93 -2.47
C SER A 201 -1.79 11.80 -2.27
N SER A 202 -2.25 10.75 -1.60
CA SER A 202 -3.68 10.53 -1.28
C SER A 202 -4.22 11.54 -0.26
N LEU A 203 -3.44 11.86 0.78
CA LEU A 203 -3.86 12.79 1.83
C LEU A 203 -3.88 14.25 1.35
N THR A 204 -2.92 14.64 0.51
CA THR A 204 -2.82 16.00 -0.06
C THR A 204 -3.73 16.22 -1.27
N ASP A 205 -4.57 15.24 -1.62
CA ASP A 205 -5.48 15.28 -2.77
C ASP A 205 -4.73 15.63 -4.09
N THR A 206 -3.54 15.04 -4.28
CA THR A 206 -2.75 15.19 -5.50
C THR A 206 -3.50 14.62 -6.72
N VAL A 207 -3.32 15.24 -7.88
CA VAL A 207 -3.93 14.83 -9.16
C VAL A 207 -3.69 13.35 -9.43
N ARG A 208 -4.77 12.59 -9.64
CA ARG A 208 -4.73 11.13 -9.85
C ARG A 208 -4.88 10.70 -11.30
N LEU A 209 -5.66 11.45 -12.08
CA LEU A 209 -5.83 11.22 -13.51
C LEU A 209 -5.33 12.43 -14.27
N ASN A 210 -4.68 12.18 -15.40
CA ASN A 210 -4.22 13.23 -16.29
C ASN A 210 -5.42 14.06 -16.78
N PRO A 211 -5.49 15.37 -16.49
CA PRO A 211 -6.59 16.23 -16.91
C PRO A 211 -6.82 16.22 -18.42
N GLU A 212 -5.78 16.07 -19.23
CA GLU A 212 -5.88 16.04 -20.70
C GLU A 212 -6.56 14.77 -21.22
N GLU A 213 -6.31 13.64 -20.58
CA GLU A 213 -6.97 12.37 -20.91
C GLU A 213 -8.45 12.43 -20.56
N VAL A 214 -8.78 13.03 -19.41
CA VAL A 214 -10.16 13.26 -18.98
C VAL A 214 -10.86 14.24 -19.93
N HIS A 215 -10.20 15.34 -20.29
CA HIS A 215 -10.72 16.33 -21.24
C HIS A 215 -11.05 15.67 -22.58
N THR A 216 -10.11 14.93 -23.15
CA THR A 216 -10.28 14.23 -24.43
C THR A 216 -11.43 13.22 -24.35
N ALA A 217 -11.54 12.48 -23.25
CA ALA A 217 -12.64 11.53 -23.04
C ALA A 217 -14.01 12.23 -22.95
N VAL A 218 -14.10 13.34 -22.22
CA VAL A 218 -15.36 14.10 -22.05
C VAL A 218 -15.76 14.80 -23.35
N MET A 219 -14.82 15.34 -24.10
CA MET A 219 -15.06 16.00 -25.40
C MET A 219 -15.54 15.03 -26.48
N SER A 220 -15.28 13.72 -26.35
CA SER A 220 -15.80 12.71 -27.27
C SER A 220 -17.32 12.48 -27.15
N ILE A 221 -17.95 13.03 -26.10
CA ILE A 221 -19.37 12.84 -25.81
C ILE A 221 -20.20 13.83 -26.64
N SER A 222 -21.14 13.31 -27.42
CA SER A 222 -22.04 14.13 -28.24
C SER A 222 -22.85 15.11 -27.37
N GLY A 223 -22.81 16.39 -27.73
CA GLY A 223 -23.51 17.47 -27.02
C GLY A 223 -22.64 18.26 -26.02
N VAL A 224 -21.40 17.83 -25.78
CA VAL A 224 -20.40 18.61 -25.03
C VAL A 224 -19.72 19.61 -25.98
N LEU A 225 -19.80 20.90 -25.63
CA LEU A 225 -19.12 21.99 -26.35
C LEU A 225 -17.71 22.22 -25.83
N HIS A 226 -17.57 22.16 -24.50
CA HIS A 226 -16.31 22.46 -23.82
C HIS A 226 -16.28 21.83 -22.43
N CYS A 227 -15.08 21.49 -21.95
CA CYS A 227 -14.84 20.96 -20.62
C CYS A 227 -13.64 21.69 -20.01
N HIS A 228 -13.76 22.20 -18.79
CA HIS A 228 -12.69 22.93 -18.10
C HIS A 228 -12.75 22.72 -16.58
N ASP A 229 -11.75 23.24 -15.86
CA ASP A 229 -11.58 23.10 -14.40
C ASP A 229 -11.62 21.63 -13.91
N ILE A 230 -10.90 20.75 -14.62
CA ILE A 230 -10.84 19.32 -14.29
C ILE A 230 -9.90 19.12 -13.11
N ARG A 231 -10.46 18.68 -11.98
CA ARG A 231 -9.74 18.37 -10.75
C ARG A 231 -9.99 16.92 -10.37
N THR A 232 -8.93 16.17 -10.11
CA THR A 232 -9.03 14.77 -9.67
C THR A 232 -8.27 14.56 -8.38
N ARG A 233 -8.81 13.72 -7.49
CA ARG A 233 -8.24 13.40 -6.17
C ARG A 233 -8.68 12.03 -5.69
N GLY A 234 -8.12 11.54 -4.58
CA GLY A 234 -8.54 10.29 -3.93
C GLY A 234 -7.54 9.14 -4.09
N LEU A 235 -8.03 7.91 -4.03
CA LEU A 235 -7.24 6.68 -4.15
C LEU A 235 -7.23 6.17 -5.59
N ASN A 236 -6.23 5.34 -5.96
CA ASN A 236 -6.16 4.76 -7.31
C ASN A 236 -7.41 3.95 -7.70
N HIS A 237 -7.99 3.25 -6.72
CA HIS A 237 -9.23 2.48 -6.91
C HIS A 237 -10.50 3.26 -6.52
N HIS A 238 -10.37 4.55 -6.16
CA HIS A 238 -11.50 5.40 -5.82
C HIS A 238 -11.16 6.88 -6.03
N VAL A 239 -11.35 7.33 -7.27
CA VAL A 239 -11.03 8.69 -7.71
C VAL A 239 -12.28 9.57 -7.66
N PHE A 240 -12.17 10.68 -6.93
CA PHE A 240 -13.11 11.79 -7.02
C PHE A 240 -12.68 12.71 -8.15
N MET A 241 -13.64 13.19 -8.93
CA MET A 241 -13.39 14.08 -10.05
C MET A 241 -14.45 15.17 -10.08
N ASP A 242 -13.99 16.40 -10.07
CA ASP A 242 -14.78 17.61 -10.25
C ASP A 242 -14.42 18.22 -11.62
N LEU A 243 -15.42 18.53 -12.45
CA LEU A 243 -15.20 19.10 -13.78
C LEU A 243 -16.40 19.96 -14.20
N SER A 244 -16.14 21.01 -14.99
CA SER A 244 -17.18 21.90 -15.53
C SER A 244 -17.41 21.65 -17.01
N VAL A 245 -18.65 21.31 -17.40
CA VAL A 245 -19.02 21.00 -18.80
C VAL A 245 -19.98 22.04 -19.35
N HIS A 246 -19.70 22.54 -20.55
CA HIS A 246 -20.63 23.36 -21.33
C HIS A 246 -21.38 22.46 -22.32
N LEU A 247 -22.71 22.54 -22.30
CA LEU A 247 -23.59 21.74 -23.15
C LEU A 247 -24.37 22.63 -24.11
N ILE A 248 -24.68 22.11 -25.30
CA ILE A 248 -25.57 22.78 -26.25
C ILE A 248 -26.98 22.86 -25.65
N ARG A 249 -27.52 24.07 -25.52
CA ARG A 249 -28.92 24.29 -25.12
C ARG A 249 -29.80 24.26 -26.39
N PRO A 250 -30.75 23.32 -26.55
CA PRO A 250 -31.69 23.38 -27.66
C PRO A 250 -32.57 24.64 -27.52
N TYR A 251 -32.64 25.45 -28.58
CA TYR A 251 -33.20 26.81 -28.62
C TYR A 251 -34.73 26.92 -28.40
N GLN A 252 -35.45 25.82 -28.14
CA GLN A 252 -36.92 25.85 -28.04
C GLN A 252 -37.41 25.07 -26.82
N SER A 253 -37.41 25.70 -25.64
CA SER A 253 -38.20 25.22 -24.51
C SER A 253 -38.40 26.31 -23.45
N LYS A 254 -39.60 26.90 -23.41
CA LYS A 254 -40.16 27.53 -22.20
C LYS A 254 -40.57 26.50 -21.12
N LYS A 255 -40.31 25.20 -21.33
CA LYS A 255 -40.47 24.15 -20.32
C LYS A 255 -39.17 23.98 -19.51
N PRO A 256 -39.28 23.61 -18.21
CA PRO A 256 -38.11 23.34 -17.39
C PRO A 256 -37.20 22.31 -18.08
N ILE A 257 -35.90 22.55 -17.94
CA ILE A 257 -34.76 21.88 -18.59
C ILE A 257 -35.01 20.35 -18.68
N PRO A 258 -34.85 19.72 -19.87
CA PRO A 258 -35.11 18.30 -20.01
C PRO A 258 -34.04 17.50 -19.25
N SER A 259 -34.51 16.90 -18.16
CA SER A 259 -34.19 15.60 -17.52
C SER A 259 -32.73 15.10 -17.46
N PRO A 260 -32.37 14.32 -16.42
CA PRO A 260 -31.00 13.89 -16.07
C PRO A 260 -30.27 13.00 -17.10
N THR A 261 -30.78 12.83 -18.31
CA THR A 261 -30.27 11.88 -19.32
C THR A 261 -28.88 12.24 -19.83
N GLY A 262 -28.58 13.51 -20.13
CA GLY A 262 -27.25 13.90 -20.61
C GLY A 262 -26.15 13.78 -19.54
N LEU A 263 -26.46 14.20 -18.31
CA LEU A 263 -25.58 14.01 -17.16
C LEU A 263 -25.42 12.53 -16.80
N LYS A 264 -26.48 11.71 -16.93
CA LYS A 264 -26.40 10.25 -16.78
C LYS A 264 -25.53 9.62 -17.84
N SER A 265 -25.57 10.08 -19.10
CA SER A 265 -24.67 9.58 -20.17
C SER A 265 -23.21 9.91 -19.90
N ILE A 266 -22.90 11.14 -19.45
CA ILE A 266 -21.54 11.54 -19.06
C ILE A 266 -21.07 10.74 -17.85
N SER A 267 -21.91 10.66 -16.82
CA SER A 267 -21.68 9.82 -15.62
C SER A 267 -21.44 8.36 -16.00
N LEU A 268 -22.27 7.76 -16.87
CA LEU A 268 -22.13 6.37 -17.32
C LEU A 268 -20.86 6.14 -18.14
N ILE A 269 -20.49 7.05 -19.04
CA ILE A 269 -19.29 6.89 -19.86
C ILE A 269 -18.04 7.04 -19.00
N ILE A 270 -18.03 7.99 -18.06
CA ILE A 270 -16.96 8.14 -17.07
C ILE A 270 -16.90 6.92 -16.16
N LEU A 271 -18.03 6.41 -15.65
CA LEU A 271 -18.08 5.17 -14.86
C LEU A 271 -17.64 3.92 -15.65
N ASN A 272 -17.98 3.84 -16.93
CA ASN A 272 -17.67 2.66 -17.75
C ASN A 272 -16.20 2.67 -18.20
N ARG A 273 -15.59 3.86 -18.34
CA ARG A 273 -14.16 4.01 -18.63
C ARG A 273 -13.29 4.01 -17.36
N TRP A 274 -13.81 4.55 -16.27
CA TRP A 274 -13.19 4.66 -14.95
C TRP A 274 -14.13 4.07 -13.91
N ARG A 275 -13.94 2.79 -13.62
CA ARG A 275 -14.87 1.93 -12.83
C ARG A 275 -15.12 2.36 -11.38
N THR A 276 -14.56 3.48 -10.93
CA THR A 276 -14.36 3.83 -9.51
C THR A 276 -14.83 5.23 -9.10
N TRP A 277 -15.51 5.96 -9.99
CA TRP A 277 -15.92 7.35 -9.78
C TRP A 277 -17.19 7.50 -8.93
N SER A 278 -17.19 8.50 -8.03
CA SER A 278 -18.37 8.96 -7.27
C SER A 278 -18.70 10.42 -7.65
N SER A 279 -19.96 10.68 -8.06
CA SER A 279 -20.37 11.99 -8.56
C SER A 279 -20.97 12.87 -7.48
N THR A 280 -20.52 14.12 -7.39
CA THR A 280 -21.28 15.19 -6.72
C THR A 280 -21.52 16.31 -7.73
N SER A 281 -22.73 16.39 -8.29
CA SER A 281 -23.08 17.40 -9.30
C SER A 281 -23.52 18.70 -8.59
N ASN A 282 -22.71 19.77 -8.65
CA ASN A 282 -23.13 21.08 -8.20
C ASN A 282 -23.40 22.01 -9.40
N ARG A 283 -24.63 22.52 -9.50
CA ARG A 283 -25.12 23.34 -10.62
C ARG A 283 -24.84 24.81 -10.33
N LYS A 284 -23.98 25.46 -11.13
CA LYS A 284 -23.92 26.92 -11.20
C LYS A 284 -24.44 27.38 -12.54
N ASP A 285 -25.61 28.02 -12.52
CA ASP A 285 -26.17 28.66 -13.70
C ASP A 285 -25.40 29.97 -13.92
N MET A 286 -24.47 29.99 -14.87
CA MET A 286 -23.84 31.23 -15.32
C MET A 286 -24.81 31.95 -16.25
N ASN A 287 -25.31 33.10 -15.79
CA ASN A 287 -25.97 34.06 -16.66
C ASN A 287 -24.92 34.65 -17.62
N ALA A 288 -25.23 34.62 -18.91
CA ALA A 288 -24.43 35.21 -19.95
C ALA A 288 -24.43 36.74 -19.83
N SER A 289 -23.50 37.30 -19.05
CA SER A 289 -23.15 38.72 -19.12
C SER A 289 -21.72 39.08 -18.73
N ASP A 290 -20.90 38.17 -18.20
CA ASP A 290 -19.50 38.48 -17.88
C ASP A 290 -18.55 37.97 -18.97
N GLY A 291 -18.56 38.67 -20.09
CA GLY A 291 -17.48 38.64 -21.06
C GLY A 291 -16.49 39.77 -20.77
N ASN A 292 -15.31 39.44 -20.24
CA ASN A 292 -14.11 40.23 -20.50
C ASN A 292 -12.88 39.31 -20.62
N PRO A 293 -12.21 39.25 -21.77
CA PRO A 293 -10.94 38.54 -21.92
C PRO A 293 -9.78 39.52 -21.71
N GLU A 294 -9.31 39.64 -20.47
CA GLU A 294 -8.00 40.19 -20.11
C GLU A 294 -7.53 39.31 -18.93
N GLY A 295 -6.37 38.68 -18.84
CA GLY A 295 -5.09 38.75 -19.53
C GLY A 295 -4.03 38.33 -18.48
N GLY A 296 -3.09 37.45 -18.84
CA GLY A 296 -1.76 37.41 -18.20
C GLY A 296 -1.50 36.46 -17.03
N CYS A 297 -0.47 35.64 -17.26
CA CYS A 297 0.45 34.91 -16.35
C CYS A 297 -0.04 33.65 -15.63
#